data_AF-A0A968RBT3-F1
#
_entry.id   AF-A0A968RBT3-F1
#
_cell.length_a   1.000
_cell.length_b   1.000
_cell.length_c   1.000
_cell.angle_alpha   90.00
_cell.angle_beta   90.00
_cell.angle_gamma   90.00
#
_symmetry.space_group_name_H-M   'P 1'
#
loop_
_entity.id
_entity.type
_entity.pdbx_description
1 polymer ?
#
loop_
_entity_poly.entity_id
_entity_poly.type
_entity_poly.pdbx_seq_one_letter_code
_entity_poly.pdbx_strand_id
1 'polypeptide(L)'
;MAALKDKIISRVNPPASLGQSWLVWGQLTADDQDVLETAKNCYSKLNLFPNAKWEIDLQTAGKFLGADVYELWCPPGDRGNIEQNYHVLICLFPYNNAQQIGDISNKVANLYPHLLQLFLYRNKVISSYTKSRQLKANLKEASRIIKEIFTQLPLQVTAAKFDLKQLQQTLVNCLTICSMYAQHFSALEEQENTIKTHLENYKRRLEIIGKDMGSDAQDFKFMAKFSDFARDKYIWQMEADNRSLSPNLRLLENAIETIEGIIEIERAKSDRALNVTIGAAGVGIATSGVVASTYASQIKSPASDKNTWAANDVFALSIGSGIVLSLVTVILLKIINRKRR
;
A
#
# COMPACT_ATOMS: atom_id res chain seq x y z
N MET A 1 15.00 -11.95 -34.06
CA MET A 1 14.54 -11.83 -32.66
C MET A 1 14.90 -10.48 -32.04
N ALA A 2 16.16 -10.00 -32.08
CA ALA A 2 16.50 -8.65 -31.61
C ALA A 2 15.66 -7.54 -32.28
N ALA A 3 15.57 -7.56 -33.61
CA ALA A 3 14.71 -6.63 -34.36
C ALA A 3 13.21 -6.72 -34.02
N LEU A 4 12.73 -7.88 -33.54
CA LEU A 4 11.34 -8.05 -33.10
C LEU A 4 11.13 -7.43 -31.72
N LYS A 5 12.07 -7.65 -30.79
CA LYS A 5 12.08 -7.00 -29.47
C LYS A 5 12.06 -5.48 -29.62
N ASP A 6 12.95 -4.93 -30.44
CA ASP A 6 13.06 -3.48 -30.63
C ASP A 6 11.78 -2.89 -31.24
N LYS A 7 11.16 -3.58 -32.21
CA LYS A 7 9.89 -3.20 -32.82
C LYS A 7 8.69 -3.32 -31.86
N ILE A 8 8.73 -4.26 -30.93
CA ILE A 8 7.74 -4.40 -29.86
C ILE A 8 7.91 -3.24 -28.87
N ILE A 9 9.12 -3.05 -28.33
CA ILE A 9 9.43 -2.00 -27.34
C ILE A 9 9.14 -0.61 -27.90
N SER A 10 9.43 -0.34 -29.17
CA SER A 10 9.13 0.95 -29.82
C SER A 10 7.64 1.27 -29.91
N ARG A 11 6.76 0.28 -29.67
CA ARG A 11 5.29 0.43 -29.65
C ARG A 11 4.71 0.37 -28.24
N VAL A 12 5.54 0.10 -27.23
CA VAL A 12 5.11 0.15 -25.83
C VAL A 12 5.08 1.61 -25.41
N ASN A 13 3.97 2.03 -24.79
CA ASN A 13 3.85 3.34 -24.15
C ASN A 13 4.95 3.53 -23.08
N PRO A 14 5.30 4.78 -22.71
CA PRO A 14 6.30 5.04 -21.68
C PRO A 14 6.08 4.22 -20.39
N PRO A 15 7.15 3.97 -19.61
CA PRO A 15 7.13 3.01 -18.51
C PRO A 15 5.94 3.25 -17.57
N ALA A 16 5.04 2.26 -17.51
CA ALA A 16 3.82 2.33 -16.72
C ALA A 16 4.13 2.43 -15.21
N SER A 17 3.61 3.46 -14.55
CA SER A 17 3.82 3.74 -13.12
C SER A 17 3.16 2.74 -12.17
N LEU A 18 2.23 1.92 -12.68
CA LEU A 18 1.48 0.93 -11.90
C LEU A 18 2.07 -0.49 -12.00
N GLY A 19 3.07 -0.70 -12.85
CA GLY A 19 3.58 -2.03 -13.22
C GLY A 19 3.13 -2.46 -14.62
N GLN A 20 3.65 -3.60 -15.09
CA GLN A 20 3.46 -4.08 -16.45
C GLN A 20 3.01 -5.55 -16.47
N SER A 21 2.19 -5.89 -17.45
CA SER A 21 1.78 -7.27 -17.75
C SER A 21 1.78 -7.47 -19.24
N TRP A 22 2.32 -8.59 -19.69
CA TRP A 22 2.48 -8.92 -21.10
C TRP A 22 1.61 -10.10 -21.47
N LEU A 23 0.88 -9.98 -22.58
CA LEU A 23 0.25 -11.11 -23.25
C LEU A 23 1.08 -11.42 -24.49
N VAL A 24 1.61 -12.64 -24.55
CA VAL A 24 2.28 -13.19 -25.72
C VAL A 24 1.39 -14.31 -26.24
N TRP A 25 0.97 -14.22 -27.50
CA TRP A 25 0.18 -15.30 -28.10
C TRP A 25 0.66 -15.59 -29.52
N GLY A 26 0.42 -16.80 -29.98
CA GLY A 26 0.75 -17.22 -31.34
C GLY A 26 0.26 -18.63 -31.64
N GLN A 27 0.29 -19.00 -32.91
CA GLN A 27 0.03 -20.35 -33.38
C GLN A 27 1.36 -21.05 -33.67
N LEU A 28 1.47 -22.33 -33.31
CA LEU A 28 2.58 -23.17 -33.72
C LEU A 28 2.61 -23.32 -35.24
N THR A 29 3.79 -23.56 -35.80
CA THR A 29 4.02 -23.65 -37.24
C THR A 29 4.00 -25.06 -37.80
N ALA A 30 4.02 -26.07 -36.92
CA ALA A 30 3.96 -27.48 -37.24
C ALA A 30 3.32 -28.25 -36.08
N ASP A 31 2.76 -29.44 -36.36
CA ASP A 31 2.11 -30.29 -35.36
C ASP A 31 3.09 -30.95 -34.38
N ASP A 32 4.32 -31.23 -34.84
CA ASP A 32 5.37 -31.86 -34.05
C ASP A 32 6.23 -30.83 -33.27
N GLN A 33 5.90 -29.55 -33.37
CA GLN A 33 6.62 -28.49 -32.67
C GLN A 33 6.39 -28.58 -31.15
N ASP A 34 7.48 -28.70 -30.39
CA ASP A 34 7.42 -28.71 -28.93
C ASP A 34 6.89 -27.37 -28.39
N VAL A 35 5.69 -27.41 -27.82
CA VAL A 35 4.99 -26.25 -27.28
C VAL A 35 5.68 -25.65 -26.05
N LEU A 36 6.25 -26.49 -25.18
CA LEU A 36 6.93 -26.06 -23.97
C LEU A 36 8.27 -25.42 -24.31
N GLU A 37 9.05 -26.07 -25.19
CA GLU A 37 10.30 -25.50 -25.68
C GLU A 37 10.06 -24.18 -26.42
N THR A 38 8.99 -24.09 -27.21
CA THR A 38 8.58 -22.86 -27.87
C THR A 38 8.25 -21.75 -26.86
N ALA A 39 7.49 -22.06 -25.81
CA ALA A 39 7.16 -21.08 -24.77
C ALA A 39 8.41 -20.58 -24.01
N LYS A 40 9.33 -21.48 -23.66
CA LYS A 40 10.64 -21.14 -23.06
C LYS A 40 11.48 -20.26 -23.99
N ASN A 41 11.48 -20.57 -25.28
CA ASN A 41 12.17 -19.78 -26.30
C ASN A 41 11.55 -18.38 -26.45
N CYS A 42 10.21 -18.25 -26.42
CA CYS A 42 9.54 -16.96 -26.40
C CYS A 42 9.95 -16.14 -25.17
N TYR A 43 9.89 -16.74 -23.98
CA TYR A 43 10.20 -16.08 -22.72
C TYR A 43 11.66 -15.57 -22.67
N SER A 44 12.63 -16.43 -23.03
CA SER A 44 14.05 -16.08 -23.01
C SER A 44 14.45 -15.09 -24.11
N LYS A 45 13.96 -15.26 -25.35
CA LYS A 45 14.39 -14.44 -26.49
C LYS A 45 13.71 -13.08 -26.55
N LEU A 46 12.49 -12.93 -26.04
CA LEU A 46 11.88 -11.61 -25.86
C LEU A 46 12.70 -10.79 -24.84
N ASN A 47 13.31 -11.45 -23.85
CA ASN A 47 14.17 -10.85 -22.83
C ASN A 47 13.56 -9.54 -22.30
N LEU A 48 12.28 -9.61 -21.93
CA LEU A 48 11.49 -8.46 -21.48
C LEU A 48 12.02 -7.91 -20.16
N PHE A 49 12.62 -8.78 -19.33
CA PHE A 49 13.14 -8.45 -18.01
C PHE A 49 14.53 -9.08 -17.82
N PRO A 50 15.56 -8.30 -17.41
CA PRO A 50 16.95 -8.79 -17.31
C PRO A 50 17.16 -10.00 -16.39
N ASN A 51 16.29 -10.17 -15.39
CA ASN A 51 16.40 -11.21 -14.36
C ASN A 51 15.34 -12.30 -14.49
N ALA A 52 14.63 -12.37 -15.63
CA ALA A 52 13.63 -13.39 -15.91
C ALA A 52 14.25 -14.80 -15.98
N LYS A 53 13.71 -15.74 -15.21
CA LYS A 53 14.13 -17.14 -15.12
C LYS A 53 12.89 -18.04 -15.11
N TRP A 54 12.69 -18.78 -16.20
CA TRP A 54 11.52 -19.64 -16.41
C TRP A 54 11.22 -20.54 -15.20
N GLU A 55 12.24 -21.21 -14.66
CA GLU A 55 12.11 -22.21 -13.60
C GLU A 55 11.61 -21.63 -12.27
N ILE A 56 11.86 -20.34 -12.03
CA ILE A 56 11.47 -19.64 -10.80
C ILE A 56 10.17 -18.88 -11.02
N ASP A 57 10.00 -18.32 -12.21
CA ASP A 57 8.91 -17.41 -12.51
C ASP A 57 7.64 -18.13 -12.96
N LEU A 58 7.72 -19.38 -13.41
CA LEU A 58 6.54 -20.16 -13.82
C LEU A 58 5.65 -20.48 -12.63
N GLN A 59 4.40 -20.01 -12.70
CA GLN A 59 3.40 -20.16 -11.63
C GLN A 59 2.33 -21.17 -12.02
N THR A 60 1.99 -21.19 -13.31
CA THR A 60 0.98 -22.10 -13.86
C THR A 60 1.37 -22.51 -15.28
N ALA A 61 1.21 -23.81 -15.58
CA ALA A 61 1.06 -24.32 -16.94
C ALA A 61 -0.30 -25.03 -17.05
N GLY A 62 -0.97 -24.91 -18.19
CA GLY A 62 -2.29 -25.53 -18.41
C GLY A 62 -2.80 -25.35 -19.83
N LYS A 63 -4.09 -25.56 -20.04
CA LYS A 63 -4.79 -25.28 -21.29
C LYS A 63 -5.90 -24.27 -21.05
N PHE A 64 -6.17 -23.41 -22.03
CA PHE A 64 -7.24 -22.41 -21.98
C PHE A 64 -7.56 -21.88 -23.38
N LEU A 65 -8.85 -21.80 -23.74
CA LEU A 65 -9.36 -21.40 -25.07
C LEU A 65 -8.75 -22.21 -26.25
N GLY A 66 -8.30 -23.43 -25.98
CA GLY A 66 -7.62 -24.28 -26.97
C GLY A 66 -6.13 -23.95 -27.17
N ALA A 67 -5.55 -23.07 -26.35
CA ALA A 67 -4.11 -22.83 -26.29
C ALA A 67 -3.49 -23.55 -25.09
N ASP A 68 -2.21 -23.92 -25.22
CA ASP A 68 -1.35 -24.19 -24.07
C ASP A 68 -0.92 -22.85 -23.45
N VAL A 69 -1.15 -22.71 -22.15
CA VAL A 69 -0.92 -21.47 -21.41
C VAL A 69 0.16 -21.63 -20.36
N TYR A 70 1.00 -20.59 -20.25
CA TYR A 70 2.05 -20.47 -19.25
C TYR A 70 1.97 -19.09 -18.62
N GLU A 71 1.68 -19.06 -17.32
CA GLU A 71 1.65 -17.82 -16.52
C GLU A 71 2.96 -17.71 -15.74
N LEU A 72 3.71 -16.65 -16.01
CA LEU A 72 4.96 -16.35 -15.35
C LEU A 72 4.88 -15.00 -14.64
N TRP A 73 5.25 -14.95 -13.37
CA TRP A 73 5.40 -13.67 -12.68
C TRP A 73 6.42 -13.71 -11.56
N CYS A 74 7.03 -12.55 -11.34
CA CYS A 74 7.87 -12.26 -10.18
C CYS A 74 7.24 -11.08 -9.44
N PRO A 75 6.85 -11.22 -8.16
CA PRO A 75 6.33 -10.12 -7.35
C PRO A 75 7.48 -9.20 -6.90
N PRO A 76 7.20 -7.95 -6.50
CA PRO A 76 8.24 -7.10 -5.93
C PRO A 76 8.77 -7.70 -4.62
N GLY A 77 10.05 -7.50 -4.35
CA GLY A 77 10.66 -7.91 -3.08
C GLY A 77 10.09 -7.15 -1.88
N ASP A 78 10.47 -7.57 -0.67
CA ASP A 78 9.92 -7.00 0.57
C ASP A 78 10.22 -5.51 0.79
N ARG A 79 11.22 -4.98 0.08
CA ARG A 79 11.55 -3.54 0.07
C ARG A 79 10.67 -2.73 -0.90
N GLY A 80 9.81 -3.38 -1.69
CA GLY A 80 8.86 -2.73 -2.59
C GLY A 80 9.53 -1.94 -3.70
N ASN A 81 10.31 -2.60 -4.56
CA ASN A 81 10.72 -2.01 -5.83
C ASN A 81 9.82 -2.52 -6.95
N ILE A 82 9.01 -1.63 -7.54
CA ILE A 82 8.06 -1.96 -8.60
C ILE A 82 8.75 -2.45 -9.88
N GLU A 83 10.01 -2.06 -10.13
CA GLU A 83 10.79 -2.47 -11.30
C GLU A 83 11.16 -3.97 -11.26
N GLN A 84 11.14 -4.57 -10.06
CA GLN A 84 11.35 -6.01 -9.90
C GLN A 84 10.11 -6.81 -10.31
N ASN A 85 8.94 -6.18 -10.32
CA ASN A 85 7.70 -6.87 -10.64
C ASN A 85 7.51 -7.01 -12.15
N TYR A 86 7.19 -8.22 -12.56
CA TYR A 86 6.73 -8.48 -13.91
C TYR A 86 5.75 -9.64 -13.98
N HIS A 87 4.99 -9.66 -15.08
CA HIS A 87 4.01 -10.67 -15.38
C HIS A 87 3.93 -10.89 -16.88
N VAL A 88 3.95 -12.16 -17.29
CA VAL A 88 3.86 -12.60 -18.68
C VAL A 88 2.88 -13.77 -18.74
N LEU A 89 1.86 -13.65 -19.57
CA LEU A 89 0.99 -14.74 -19.96
C LEU A 89 1.35 -15.14 -21.39
N ILE A 90 1.76 -16.39 -21.59
CA ILE A 90 2.06 -16.96 -22.91
C ILE A 90 0.92 -17.91 -23.28
N CYS A 91 0.31 -17.72 -24.45
CA CYS A 91 -0.74 -18.57 -25.00
C CYS A 91 -0.32 -19.11 -26.38
N LEU A 92 -0.03 -20.39 -26.51
CA LEU A 92 0.37 -21.02 -27.77
C LEU A 92 -0.73 -21.94 -28.28
N PHE A 93 -1.29 -21.61 -29.45
CA PHE A 93 -2.31 -22.39 -30.11
C PHE A 93 -1.67 -23.46 -31.01
N PRO A 94 -2.23 -24.68 -31.07
CA PRO A 94 -1.71 -25.74 -31.93
C PRO A 94 -1.85 -25.40 -33.42
N TYR A 95 -1.04 -26.06 -34.26
CA TYR A 95 -1.03 -25.86 -35.72
C TYR A 95 -2.35 -26.33 -36.37
N ASN A 96 -2.76 -27.59 -36.14
CA ASN A 96 -3.93 -28.19 -36.83
C ASN A 96 -5.16 -28.49 -35.95
N ASN A 97 -5.72 -27.52 -35.22
CA ASN A 97 -7.00 -27.75 -34.52
C ASN A 97 -8.27 -27.40 -35.33
N ALA A 98 -8.16 -27.33 -36.66
CA ALA A 98 -9.21 -26.84 -37.57
C ALA A 98 -9.61 -25.35 -37.41
N GLN A 99 -8.92 -24.56 -36.55
CA GLN A 99 -9.12 -23.11 -36.44
C GLN A 99 -8.12 -22.38 -37.32
N GLN A 100 -8.63 -21.46 -38.13
CA GLN A 100 -7.77 -20.56 -38.87
C GLN A 100 -7.16 -19.53 -37.92
N ILE A 101 -6.00 -18.97 -38.28
CA ILE A 101 -5.36 -17.89 -37.50
C ILE A 101 -6.32 -16.71 -37.25
N GLY A 102 -7.27 -16.46 -38.16
CA GLY A 102 -8.33 -15.48 -37.99
C GLY A 102 -9.27 -15.80 -36.83
N ASP A 103 -9.67 -17.06 -36.65
CA ASP A 103 -10.51 -17.50 -35.54
C ASP A 103 -9.78 -17.37 -34.21
N ILE A 104 -8.49 -17.73 -34.18
CA ILE A 104 -7.61 -17.55 -33.02
C ILE A 104 -7.52 -16.06 -32.67
N SER A 105 -7.28 -15.20 -33.67
CA SER A 105 -7.21 -13.75 -33.49
C SER A 105 -8.52 -13.19 -32.92
N ASN A 106 -9.68 -13.67 -33.38
CA ASN A 106 -10.98 -13.26 -32.86
C ASN A 106 -11.18 -13.69 -31.40
N LYS A 107 -10.78 -14.91 -31.03
CA LYS A 107 -10.83 -15.38 -29.64
C LYS A 107 -9.96 -14.50 -28.73
N VAL A 108 -8.73 -14.22 -29.14
CA VAL A 108 -7.82 -13.36 -28.37
C VAL A 108 -8.35 -11.94 -28.28
N ALA A 109 -8.95 -11.41 -29.36
CA ALA A 109 -9.56 -10.09 -29.36
C ALA A 109 -10.72 -9.98 -28.35
N ASN A 110 -11.53 -11.02 -28.22
CA ASN A 110 -12.61 -11.08 -27.22
C ASN A 110 -12.07 -11.21 -25.79
N LEU A 111 -10.99 -11.97 -25.60
CA LEU A 111 -10.32 -12.13 -24.31
C LEU A 111 -9.58 -10.84 -23.86
N TYR A 112 -9.09 -10.05 -24.82
CA TYR A 112 -8.18 -8.94 -24.54
C TYR A 112 -8.76 -7.88 -23.58
N PRO A 113 -10.01 -7.37 -23.73
CA PRO A 113 -10.61 -6.44 -22.76
C PRO A 113 -10.71 -7.01 -21.34
N HIS A 114 -10.97 -8.31 -21.21
CA HIS A 114 -11.03 -8.98 -19.92
C HIS A 114 -9.66 -9.01 -19.26
N LEU A 115 -8.62 -9.43 -19.99
CA LEU A 115 -7.24 -9.46 -19.49
C LEU A 115 -6.73 -8.06 -19.16
N LEU A 116 -7.03 -7.06 -19.99
CA LEU A 116 -6.64 -5.68 -19.76
C LEU A 116 -7.12 -5.19 -18.39
N GLN A 117 -8.40 -5.41 -18.09
CA GLN A 117 -8.97 -4.97 -16.81
C GLN A 117 -8.51 -5.84 -15.63
N LEU A 118 -8.37 -7.15 -15.84
CA LEU A 118 -7.86 -8.06 -14.81
C LEU A 118 -6.43 -7.67 -14.42
N PHE A 119 -5.56 -7.44 -15.41
CA PHE A 119 -4.17 -7.04 -15.19
C PHE A 119 -4.06 -5.62 -14.63
N LEU A 120 -4.98 -4.71 -14.99
CA LEU A 120 -5.05 -3.40 -14.35
C LEU A 120 -5.25 -3.53 -12.83
N TYR A 121 -6.20 -4.35 -12.37
CA TYR A 121 -6.42 -4.54 -10.93
C TYR A 121 -5.23 -5.21 -10.25
N ARG A 122 -4.62 -6.22 -10.89
CA ARG A 122 -3.37 -6.85 -10.44
C ARG A 122 -2.27 -5.80 -10.21
N ASN A 123 -2.04 -4.94 -11.21
CA ASN A 123 -1.00 -3.92 -11.16
C ASN A 123 -1.30 -2.85 -10.11
N LYS A 124 -2.56 -2.44 -9.93
CA LYS A 124 -2.94 -1.53 -8.84
C LYS A 124 -2.66 -2.11 -7.45
N VAL A 125 -2.99 -3.39 -7.23
CA VAL A 125 -2.65 -4.09 -5.97
C VAL A 125 -1.14 -4.04 -5.70
N ILE A 126 -0.32 -4.37 -6.71
CA ILE A 126 1.14 -4.42 -6.57
C ILE A 126 1.74 -3.02 -6.37
N SER A 127 1.22 -2.00 -7.07
CA SER A 127 1.64 -0.62 -6.90
C SER A 127 1.35 -0.10 -5.49
N SER A 128 0.15 -0.34 -4.96
CA SER A 128 -0.19 0.03 -3.59
C SER A 128 0.63 -0.73 -2.55
N TYR A 129 0.91 -2.02 -2.78
CA TYR A 129 1.82 -2.77 -1.92
C TYR A 129 3.23 -2.16 -1.94
N THR A 130 3.76 -1.81 -3.10
CA THR A 130 5.07 -1.17 -3.25
C THR A 130 5.14 0.14 -2.45
N LYS A 131 4.14 1.01 -2.59
CA LYS A 131 4.03 2.27 -1.83
C LYS A 131 3.95 2.01 -0.32
N SER A 132 3.24 0.97 0.11
CA SER A 132 3.17 0.61 1.52
C SER A 132 4.53 0.25 2.11
N ARG A 133 5.41 -0.42 1.34
CA ARG A 133 6.76 -0.79 1.80
C ARG A 133 7.63 0.46 1.98
N GLN A 134 7.48 1.45 1.11
CA GLN A 134 8.15 2.76 1.24
C GLN A 134 7.66 3.53 2.48
N LEU A 135 6.33 3.60 2.69
CA LEU A 135 5.75 4.22 3.88
C LEU A 135 6.22 3.54 5.17
N LYS A 136 6.26 2.21 5.21
CA LYS A 136 6.82 1.45 6.32
C LYS A 136 8.27 1.81 6.62
N ALA A 137 9.10 1.99 5.60
CA ALA A 137 10.49 2.40 5.79
C ALA A 137 10.58 3.78 6.49
N ASN A 138 9.76 4.74 6.04
CA ASN A 138 9.68 6.07 6.65
C ASN A 138 9.18 6.00 8.11
N LEU A 139 8.14 5.21 8.37
CA LEU A 139 7.59 5.01 9.72
C LEU A 139 8.60 4.34 10.65
N LYS A 140 9.41 3.41 10.16
CA LYS A 140 10.50 2.79 10.95
C LYS A 140 11.58 3.79 11.30
N GLU A 141 11.98 4.67 10.38
CA GLU A 141 12.95 5.71 10.68
C GLU A 141 12.41 6.69 11.72
N ALA A 142 11.17 7.15 11.56
CA ALA A 142 10.51 7.98 12.57
C ALA A 142 10.43 7.26 13.93
N SER A 143 10.15 5.95 13.95
CA SER A 143 10.13 5.15 15.19
C SER A 143 11.48 5.10 15.89
N ARG A 144 12.61 5.17 15.14
CA ARG A 144 13.95 5.25 15.73
C ARG A 144 14.15 6.58 16.46
N ILE A 145 13.70 7.69 15.86
CA ILE A 145 13.77 9.03 16.46
C ILE A 145 12.90 9.10 17.72
N ILE A 146 11.69 8.53 17.69
CA ILE A 146 10.80 8.46 18.87
C ILE A 146 11.49 7.75 20.04
N LYS A 147 12.15 6.61 19.79
CA LYS A 147 12.89 5.89 20.84
C LYS A 147 14.03 6.71 21.43
N GLU A 148 14.72 7.49 20.60
CA GLU A 148 15.79 8.39 21.05
C GLU A 148 15.25 9.48 21.99
N ILE A 149 14.13 10.12 21.63
CA ILE A 149 13.44 11.10 22.47
C ILE A 149 13.07 10.48 23.82
N PHE A 150 12.47 9.30 23.81
CA PHE A 150 12.09 8.59 25.04
C PHE A 150 13.27 8.23 25.94
N THR A 151 14.43 7.95 25.35
CA THR A 151 15.66 7.67 26.10
C THR A 151 16.24 8.94 26.72
N GLN A 152 16.14 10.06 26.01
CA GLN A 152 16.72 11.34 26.44
C GLN A 152 15.81 12.12 27.41
N LEU A 153 14.49 11.95 27.32
CA LEU A 153 13.53 12.72 28.11
C LEU A 153 13.76 12.60 29.63
N PRO A 154 13.93 11.39 30.22
CA PRO A 154 14.24 11.27 31.65
C PRO A 154 15.52 12.00 32.05
N LEU A 155 16.55 12.00 31.18
CA LEU A 155 17.83 12.67 31.44
C LEU A 155 17.67 14.19 31.45
N GLN A 156 16.82 14.74 30.57
CA GLN A 156 16.52 16.18 30.54
C GLN A 156 15.75 16.63 31.78
N VAL A 157 14.81 15.81 32.25
CA VAL A 157 13.93 16.14 33.38
C VAL A 157 14.63 15.97 34.73
N THR A 158 15.54 15.01 34.85
CA THR A 158 16.30 14.74 36.10
C THR A 158 17.65 15.45 36.17
N ALA A 159 17.99 16.27 35.17
CA ALA A 159 19.25 16.99 35.12
C ALA A 159 19.43 17.92 36.34
N ALA A 160 20.65 17.99 36.86
CA ALA A 160 21.00 18.85 38.00
C ALA A 160 20.66 20.34 37.76
N LYS A 161 20.67 20.78 36.50
CA LYS A 161 20.13 22.07 36.07
C LYS A 161 19.05 21.82 35.02
N PHE A 162 17.80 21.98 35.43
CA PHE A 162 16.65 21.87 34.53
C PHE A 162 16.68 22.99 33.48
N ASP A 163 16.58 22.62 32.20
CA ASP A 163 16.54 23.56 31.07
C ASP A 163 15.16 23.54 30.40
N LEU A 164 14.31 24.49 30.80
CA LEU A 164 12.96 24.66 30.25
C LEU A 164 12.98 24.91 28.73
N LYS A 165 14.01 25.60 28.21
CA LYS A 165 14.11 25.92 26.78
C LYS A 165 14.45 24.68 25.97
N GLN A 166 15.33 23.83 26.49
CA GLN A 166 15.61 22.53 25.88
C GLN A 166 14.36 21.65 25.84
N LEU A 167 13.59 21.61 26.92
CA LEU A 167 12.36 20.83 26.99
C LEU A 167 11.28 21.35 26.01
N GLN A 168 11.15 22.67 25.85
CA GLN A 168 10.29 23.28 24.83
C GLN A 168 10.71 22.91 23.40
N GLN A 169 12.01 22.85 23.13
CA GLN A 169 12.51 22.40 21.83
C GLN A 169 12.20 20.93 21.59
N THR A 170 12.35 20.08 22.61
CA THR A 170 11.95 18.67 22.55
C THR A 170 10.44 18.54 22.25
N LEU A 171 9.58 19.37 22.86
CA LEU A 171 8.15 19.41 22.57
C LEU A 171 7.86 19.72 21.09
N VAL A 172 8.48 20.78 20.55
CA VAL A 172 8.31 21.18 19.14
C VAL A 172 8.72 20.04 18.19
N ASN A 173 9.83 19.37 18.50
CA ASN A 173 10.29 18.23 17.72
C ASN A 173 9.30 17.06 17.79
N CYS A 174 8.78 16.74 18.97
CA CYS A 174 7.76 15.69 19.15
C CYS A 174 6.50 15.98 18.34
N LEU A 175 5.99 17.21 18.39
CA LEU A 175 4.80 17.64 17.64
C LEU A 175 5.01 17.48 16.12
N THR A 176 6.20 17.84 15.63
CA THR A 176 6.56 17.71 14.20
C THR A 176 6.61 16.23 13.78
N ILE A 177 7.28 15.39 14.57
CA ILE A 177 7.34 13.96 14.31
C ILE A 177 5.94 13.34 14.40
N CYS A 178 5.08 13.81 15.30
CA CYS A 178 3.74 13.26 15.49
C CYS A 178 2.87 13.53 14.29
N SER A 179 2.91 14.75 13.77
CA SER A 179 2.22 15.11 12.54
C SER A 179 2.68 14.27 11.35
N MET A 180 4.00 14.14 11.15
CA MET A 180 4.56 13.31 10.07
C MET A 180 4.20 11.82 10.23
N TYR A 181 4.30 11.29 11.45
CA TYR A 181 3.99 9.89 11.74
C TYR A 181 2.52 9.58 11.47
N ALA A 182 1.62 10.43 11.98
CA ALA A 182 0.19 10.29 11.75
C ALA A 182 -0.13 10.34 10.25
N GLN A 183 0.45 11.27 9.49
CA GLN A 183 0.24 11.37 8.05
C GLN A 183 0.70 10.09 7.32
N HIS A 184 1.90 9.60 7.62
CA HIS A 184 2.41 8.38 6.99
C HIS A 184 1.64 7.12 7.40
N PHE A 185 1.17 7.05 8.64
CA PHE A 185 0.34 5.95 9.12
C PHE A 185 -1.02 5.95 8.43
N SER A 186 -1.70 7.10 8.35
CA SER A 186 -2.95 7.23 7.59
C SER A 186 -2.78 6.86 6.11
N ALA A 187 -1.66 7.26 5.49
CA ALA A 187 -1.34 6.87 4.11
C ALA A 187 -1.11 5.36 3.98
N LEU A 188 -0.56 4.69 5.00
CA LEU A 188 -0.37 3.25 5.02
C LEU A 188 -1.72 2.51 5.08
N GLU A 189 -2.65 2.99 5.91
CA GLU A 189 -4.03 2.48 5.97
C GLU A 189 -4.79 2.70 4.65
N GLU A 190 -4.58 3.84 3.98
CA GLU A 190 -5.13 4.10 2.64
C GLU A 190 -4.62 3.07 1.62
N GLN A 191 -3.33 2.71 1.65
CA GLN A 191 -2.79 1.68 0.76
C GLN A 191 -3.37 0.29 1.08
N GLU A 192 -3.59 -0.05 2.35
CA GLU A 192 -4.26 -1.31 2.73
C GLU A 192 -5.66 -1.39 2.12
N ASN A 193 -6.47 -0.35 2.30
CA ASN A 193 -7.83 -0.27 1.75
C ASN A 193 -7.84 -0.32 0.22
N THR A 194 -6.87 0.33 -0.42
CA THR A 194 -6.70 0.30 -1.88
C THR A 194 -6.41 -1.11 -2.38
N ILE A 195 -5.54 -1.86 -1.68
CA ILE A 195 -5.24 -3.25 -2.02
C ILE A 195 -6.49 -4.12 -1.85
N LYS A 196 -7.18 -4.02 -0.70
CA LYS A 196 -8.42 -4.78 -0.45
C LYS A 196 -9.44 -4.52 -1.55
N THR A 197 -9.66 -3.25 -1.91
CA THR A 197 -10.60 -2.85 -2.96
C THR A 197 -10.23 -3.41 -4.34
N HIS A 198 -8.96 -3.29 -4.75
CA HIS A 198 -8.55 -3.78 -6.06
C HIS A 198 -8.45 -5.30 -6.13
N LEU A 199 -8.18 -5.97 -5.01
CA LEU A 199 -8.23 -7.41 -4.91
C LEU A 199 -9.66 -7.95 -5.06
N GLU A 200 -10.65 -7.31 -4.45
CA GLU A 200 -12.06 -7.67 -4.65
C GLU A 200 -12.53 -7.39 -6.08
N ASN A 201 -12.10 -6.27 -6.68
CA ASN A 201 -12.36 -6.01 -8.09
C ASN A 201 -11.73 -7.05 -9.01
N TYR A 202 -10.52 -7.53 -8.69
CA TYR A 202 -9.85 -8.61 -9.41
C TYR A 202 -10.67 -9.90 -9.34
N LYS A 203 -11.10 -10.32 -8.14
CA LYS A 203 -11.94 -11.52 -7.93
C LYS A 203 -13.26 -11.43 -8.68
N ARG A 204 -13.98 -10.30 -8.57
CA ARG A 204 -15.23 -10.06 -9.32
C ARG A 204 -14.99 -10.13 -10.83
N ARG A 205 -13.86 -9.61 -11.31
CA ARG A 205 -13.52 -9.70 -12.73
C ARG A 205 -13.25 -11.15 -13.15
N LEU A 206 -12.61 -11.98 -12.32
CA LEU A 206 -12.49 -13.43 -12.58
C LEU A 206 -13.85 -14.11 -12.70
N GLU A 207 -14.80 -13.78 -11.82
CA GLU A 207 -16.16 -14.34 -11.87
C GLU A 207 -16.90 -13.95 -13.15
N ILE A 208 -16.78 -12.69 -13.58
CA ILE A 208 -17.37 -12.22 -14.85
C ILE A 208 -16.77 -13.00 -16.02
N ILE A 209 -15.45 -13.13 -16.07
CA ILE A 209 -14.76 -13.88 -17.13
C ILE A 209 -15.21 -15.34 -17.12
N GLY A 210 -15.30 -15.96 -15.95
CA GLY A 210 -15.79 -17.33 -15.82
C GLY A 210 -17.22 -17.51 -16.33
N LYS A 211 -18.11 -16.52 -16.15
CA LYS A 211 -19.47 -16.57 -16.71
C LYS A 211 -19.46 -16.41 -18.24
N ASP A 212 -18.68 -15.45 -18.73
CA ASP A 212 -18.62 -15.13 -20.17
C ASP A 212 -17.98 -16.26 -20.99
N MET A 213 -17.16 -17.11 -20.35
CA MET A 213 -16.41 -18.19 -21.01
C MET A 213 -17.10 -19.56 -21.02
N GLY A 214 -18.25 -19.71 -20.36
CA GLY A 214 -19.02 -20.95 -20.40
C GLY A 214 -18.20 -22.18 -20.00
N SER A 215 -17.98 -23.11 -20.94
CA SER A 215 -17.23 -24.36 -20.70
C SER A 215 -15.76 -24.13 -20.31
N ASP A 216 -15.15 -23.03 -20.77
CA ASP A 216 -13.72 -22.76 -20.57
C ASP A 216 -13.43 -22.09 -19.21
N ALA A 217 -14.47 -21.88 -18.39
CA ALA A 217 -14.37 -21.23 -17.09
C ALA A 217 -13.48 -21.98 -16.08
N GLN A 218 -13.51 -23.31 -16.10
CA GLN A 218 -12.68 -24.14 -15.21
C GLN A 218 -11.20 -23.97 -15.51
N ASP A 219 -10.88 -23.93 -16.80
CA ASP A 219 -9.52 -23.75 -17.32
C ASP A 219 -8.97 -22.36 -17.03
N PHE A 220 -9.82 -21.36 -16.78
CA PHE A 220 -9.37 -20.01 -16.39
C PHE A 220 -9.05 -19.85 -14.90
N LYS A 221 -9.44 -20.81 -14.05
CA LYS A 221 -9.30 -20.69 -12.59
C LYS A 221 -7.88 -20.49 -12.09
N PHE A 222 -6.87 -20.86 -12.87
CA PHE A 222 -5.46 -20.67 -12.46
C PHE A 222 -5.13 -19.21 -12.16
N MET A 223 -5.81 -18.26 -12.81
CA MET A 223 -5.64 -16.82 -12.56
C MET A 223 -5.98 -16.43 -11.12
N ALA A 224 -6.76 -17.24 -10.38
CA ALA A 224 -7.07 -16.99 -8.98
C ALA A 224 -5.84 -17.02 -8.06
N LYS A 225 -4.75 -17.69 -8.46
CA LYS A 225 -3.51 -17.81 -7.67
C LYS A 225 -2.94 -16.46 -7.25
N PHE A 226 -3.01 -15.44 -8.11
CA PHE A 226 -2.58 -14.09 -7.74
C PHE A 226 -3.38 -13.54 -6.57
N SER A 227 -4.70 -13.77 -6.57
CA SER A 227 -5.57 -13.24 -5.52
C SER A 227 -5.31 -13.90 -4.16
N ASP A 228 -5.02 -15.20 -4.17
CA ASP A 228 -4.62 -15.93 -2.97
C ASP A 228 -3.27 -15.44 -2.47
N PHE A 229 -2.28 -15.34 -3.37
CA PHE A 229 -0.97 -14.79 -3.04
C PHE A 229 -1.04 -13.37 -2.46
N ALA A 230 -1.83 -12.48 -3.07
CA ALA A 230 -1.96 -11.10 -2.61
C ALA A 230 -2.63 -11.01 -1.23
N ARG A 231 -3.62 -11.87 -0.95
CA ARG A 231 -4.22 -11.97 0.39
C ARG A 231 -3.19 -12.46 1.41
N ASP A 232 -2.54 -13.57 1.11
CA ASP A 232 -1.71 -14.29 2.09
C ASP A 232 -0.37 -13.57 2.33
N LYS A 233 0.12 -12.83 1.34
CA LYS A 233 1.35 -12.02 1.46
C LYS A 233 1.06 -10.55 1.75
N TYR A 234 0.38 -9.85 0.85
CA TYR A 234 0.31 -8.39 0.92
C TYR A 234 -0.62 -7.90 2.02
N ILE A 235 -1.85 -8.42 2.10
CA ILE A 235 -2.79 -8.02 3.15
C ILE A 235 -2.25 -8.40 4.52
N TRP A 236 -1.80 -9.65 4.69
CA TRP A 236 -1.24 -10.09 5.95
C TRP A 236 -0.05 -9.23 6.41
N GLN A 237 0.88 -8.90 5.50
CA GLN A 237 2.00 -8.02 5.85
C GLN A 237 1.54 -6.60 6.21
N MET A 238 0.54 -6.06 5.53
CA MET A 238 -0.03 -4.74 5.85
C MET A 238 -0.61 -4.71 7.26
N GLU A 239 -1.43 -5.71 7.58
CA GLU A 239 -2.08 -5.84 8.89
C GLU A 239 -1.06 -6.07 10.01
N ALA A 240 0.01 -6.83 9.73
CA ALA A 240 1.13 -6.98 10.66
C ALA A 240 1.87 -5.66 10.87
N ASP A 241 2.10 -4.89 9.81
CA ASP A 241 2.80 -3.62 9.88
C ASP A 241 2.00 -2.56 10.63
N ASN A 242 0.70 -2.43 10.34
CA ASN A 242 -0.21 -1.54 11.06
C ASN A 242 -0.25 -1.86 12.55
N ARG A 243 -0.36 -3.14 12.92
CA ARG A 243 -0.29 -3.57 14.33
C ARG A 243 1.06 -3.26 14.99
N SER A 244 2.16 -3.40 14.26
CA SER A 244 3.50 -3.16 14.83
C SER A 244 3.88 -1.69 14.96
N LEU A 245 3.29 -0.82 14.12
CA LEU A 245 3.64 0.60 14.03
C LEU A 245 2.70 1.48 14.86
N SER A 246 1.43 1.10 15.02
CA SER A 246 0.46 1.88 15.79
C SER A 246 0.88 2.22 17.23
N PRO A 247 1.62 1.38 17.99
CA PRO A 247 2.03 1.73 19.35
C PRO A 247 2.97 2.95 19.41
N ASN A 248 3.74 3.23 18.35
CA ASN A 248 4.68 4.35 18.35
C ASN A 248 3.96 5.71 18.30
N LEU A 249 2.78 5.76 17.67
CA LEU A 249 1.95 6.97 17.68
C LEU A 249 1.49 7.28 19.11
N ARG A 250 1.00 6.27 19.84
CA ARG A 250 0.61 6.40 21.25
C ARG A 250 1.77 6.80 22.16
N LEU A 251 2.95 6.25 21.92
CA LEU A 251 4.16 6.67 22.65
C LEU A 251 4.39 8.17 22.43
N LEU A 252 4.32 8.63 21.19
CA LEU A 252 4.57 10.03 20.90
C LEU A 252 3.53 10.97 21.51
N GLU A 253 2.26 10.60 21.50
CA GLU A 253 1.17 11.30 22.21
C GLU A 253 1.49 11.42 23.71
N ASN A 254 1.83 10.30 24.37
CA ASN A 254 2.18 10.31 25.79
C ASN A 254 3.41 11.17 26.10
N ALA A 255 4.42 11.20 25.22
CA ALA A 255 5.60 12.05 25.39
C ALA A 255 5.23 13.54 25.32
N ILE A 256 4.37 13.92 24.37
CA ILE A 256 3.87 15.29 24.23
C ILE A 256 3.13 15.69 25.51
N GLU A 257 2.16 14.88 25.96
CA GLU A 257 1.37 15.16 27.18
C GLU A 257 2.28 15.27 28.41
N THR A 258 3.27 14.39 28.55
CA THR A 258 4.23 14.43 29.66
C THR A 258 5.06 15.71 29.63
N ILE A 259 5.58 16.09 28.46
CA ILE A 259 6.40 17.30 28.32
C ILE A 259 5.56 18.56 28.59
N GLU A 260 4.32 18.63 28.09
CA GLU A 260 3.39 19.72 28.38
C GLU A 260 3.12 19.83 29.88
N GLY A 261 2.81 18.71 30.56
CA GLY A 261 2.60 18.69 32.01
C GLY A 261 3.82 19.16 32.81
N ILE A 262 5.03 18.79 32.40
CA ILE A 262 6.27 19.26 33.06
C ILE A 262 6.46 20.77 32.86
N ILE A 263 6.23 21.28 31.64
CA ILE A 263 6.31 22.71 31.35
C ILE A 263 5.29 23.50 32.19
N GLU A 264 4.07 23.00 32.33
CA GLU A 264 3.03 23.62 33.15
C GLU A 264 3.39 23.67 34.64
N ILE A 265 3.91 22.57 35.20
CA ILE A 265 4.37 22.51 36.59
C ILE A 265 5.49 23.53 36.84
N GLU A 266 6.49 23.58 35.96
CA GLU A 266 7.63 24.50 36.12
C GLU A 266 7.23 25.97 35.98
N ARG A 267 6.27 26.27 35.09
CA ARG A 267 5.64 27.61 35.05
C ARG A 267 4.93 27.95 36.34
N ALA A 268 4.10 27.04 36.87
CA ALA A 268 3.38 27.28 38.12
C ALA A 268 4.33 27.51 39.31
N LYS A 269 5.50 26.85 39.35
CA LYS A 269 6.56 27.13 40.32
C LYS A 269 7.20 28.50 40.11
N SER A 270 7.52 28.85 38.86
CA SER A 270 8.13 30.14 38.52
C SER A 270 7.18 31.33 38.73
N ASP A 271 5.88 31.19 38.45
CA ASP A 271 4.87 32.21 38.69
C ASP A 271 4.68 32.49 40.19
N ARG A 272 4.82 31.45 41.03
CA ARG A 272 4.91 31.60 42.49
C ARG A 272 6.22 32.25 42.96
N ALA A 273 7.25 32.30 42.10
CA ALA A 273 8.58 32.83 42.37
C ALA A 273 8.92 34.16 41.64
N LEU A 274 7.92 34.83 41.03
CA LEU A 274 7.94 36.15 40.36
C LEU A 274 8.25 36.16 38.83
N ASN A 275 7.23 36.63 38.07
CA ASN A 275 7.19 37.29 36.75
C ASN A 275 8.18 36.88 35.63
N VAL A 276 8.10 35.64 35.14
CA VAL A 276 8.81 35.21 33.91
C VAL A 276 7.79 34.90 32.80
N THR A 277 7.58 35.86 31.89
CA THR A 277 6.71 35.68 30.70
C THR A 277 7.40 34.79 29.67
N ILE A 278 7.07 33.50 29.64
CA ILE A 278 7.45 32.59 28.55
C ILE A 278 6.17 32.01 27.94
N GLY A 279 5.77 32.51 26.77
CA GLY A 279 4.60 32.04 26.04
C GLY A 279 4.87 30.73 25.29
N ALA A 280 4.14 29.67 25.60
CA ALA A 280 3.99 28.50 24.73
C ALA A 280 2.50 28.26 24.53
N ALA A 281 2.09 28.19 23.27
CA ALA A 281 0.75 27.73 22.90
C ALA A 281 0.74 26.20 23.00
N GLY A 282 -0.12 25.64 23.84
CA GLY A 282 -0.42 24.21 23.80
C GLY A 282 -1.08 23.89 22.46
N VAL A 283 -0.55 22.88 21.76
CA VAL A 283 -1.09 22.44 20.46
C VAL A 283 -1.74 21.08 20.68
N GLY A 284 -3.05 21.08 20.88
CA GLY A 284 -3.82 19.83 20.90
C GLY A 284 -3.76 19.16 19.53
N ILE A 285 -3.22 17.95 19.46
CA ILE A 285 -3.22 17.14 18.23
C ILE A 285 -4.52 16.33 18.19
N ALA A 286 -5.33 16.53 17.15
CA ALA A 286 -6.47 15.67 16.87
C ALA A 286 -6.00 14.45 16.07
N THR A 287 -5.94 13.28 16.70
CA THR A 287 -5.74 12.01 15.99
C THR A 287 -7.09 11.43 15.58
N SER A 288 -7.25 11.14 14.28
CA SER A 288 -8.44 10.48 13.73
C SER A 288 -8.53 9.07 14.30
N GLY A 289 -9.44 8.86 15.27
CA GLY A 289 -9.57 7.65 16.09
C GLY A 289 -10.10 6.40 15.38
N VAL A 290 -9.56 6.03 14.21
CA VAL A 290 -9.98 4.79 13.51
C VAL A 290 -9.23 3.54 14.02
N VAL A 291 -8.09 3.70 14.69
CA VAL A 291 -7.14 2.57 14.86
C VAL A 291 -7.46 1.64 16.04
N ALA A 292 -8.27 2.04 17.02
CA ALA A 292 -8.53 1.18 18.18
C ALA A 292 -9.70 0.20 17.98
N SER A 293 -10.76 0.59 17.28
CA SER A 293 -12.03 -0.17 17.28
C SER A 293 -12.04 -1.39 16.34
N THR A 294 -11.29 -1.37 15.24
CA THR A 294 -11.25 -2.48 14.27
C THR A 294 -10.27 -3.58 14.66
N TYR A 295 -9.17 -3.25 15.35
CA TYR A 295 -8.22 -4.25 15.85
C TYR A 295 -8.61 -4.81 17.23
N ALA A 296 -9.24 -4.01 18.09
CA ALA A 296 -9.77 -4.51 19.37
C ALA A 296 -10.95 -5.48 19.16
N SER A 297 -11.73 -5.34 18.08
CA SER A 297 -12.83 -6.27 17.76
C SER A 297 -12.37 -7.61 17.17
N GLN A 298 -11.12 -7.70 16.68
CA GLN A 298 -10.52 -8.97 16.25
C GLN A 298 -9.79 -9.70 17.39
N ILE A 299 -9.59 -9.05 18.53
CA ILE A 299 -9.28 -9.71 19.79
C ILE A 299 -10.62 -10.06 20.43
N LYS A 300 -11.13 -11.27 20.17
CA LYS A 300 -12.31 -11.79 20.88
C LYS A 300 -12.09 -11.67 22.38
N SER A 301 -12.74 -10.70 23.01
CA SER A 301 -13.08 -10.73 24.42
C SER A 301 -14.59 -10.97 24.52
N PRO A 302 -15.06 -11.98 25.26
CA PRO A 302 -16.46 -12.32 25.34
C PRO A 302 -17.15 -11.38 26.34
N ALA A 303 -17.55 -10.19 25.92
CA ALA A 303 -18.58 -9.41 26.60
C ALA A 303 -19.08 -8.23 25.76
N SER A 304 -20.41 -8.15 25.65
CA SER A 304 -21.22 -6.94 25.43
C SER A 304 -21.46 -6.49 23.98
N ASP A 305 -22.48 -7.09 23.36
CA ASP A 305 -23.34 -6.43 22.39
C ASP A 305 -24.04 -5.22 23.05
N LYS A 306 -23.75 -4.02 22.57
CA LYS A 306 -24.73 -2.96 22.27
C LYS A 306 -24.02 -1.66 21.87
N ASN A 307 -24.47 -1.11 20.74
CA ASN A 307 -24.20 0.21 20.16
C ASN A 307 -23.16 0.24 19.03
N THR A 308 -23.59 -0.19 17.85
CA THR A 308 -22.93 0.07 16.57
C THR A 308 -23.38 1.43 16.03
N TRP A 309 -22.54 2.45 16.10
CA TRP A 309 -22.67 3.60 15.21
C TRP A 309 -22.15 3.21 13.82
N ALA A 310 -22.93 3.50 12.78
CA ALA A 310 -22.60 3.14 11.42
C ALA A 310 -21.34 3.90 10.97
N ALA A 311 -20.44 3.24 10.24
CA ALA A 311 -19.15 3.77 9.80
C ALA A 311 -19.25 5.12 9.04
N ASN A 312 -20.41 5.42 8.44
CA ASN A 312 -20.68 6.68 7.76
C ASN A 312 -20.83 7.88 8.72
N ASP A 313 -21.32 7.67 9.94
CA ASP A 313 -21.51 8.74 10.95
C ASP A 313 -20.18 9.16 11.58
N VAL A 314 -19.26 8.20 11.76
CA VAL A 314 -17.90 8.44 12.25
C VAL A 314 -17.05 9.19 11.21
N PHE A 315 -17.26 8.90 9.91
CA PHE A 315 -16.57 9.57 8.81
C PHE A 315 -16.99 11.04 8.67
N ALA A 316 -18.29 11.34 8.77
CA ALA A 316 -18.81 12.71 8.68
C ALA A 316 -18.33 13.62 9.83
N LEU A 317 -18.22 13.08 11.05
CA LEU A 317 -17.69 13.82 12.20
C LEU A 317 -16.20 14.16 12.05
N SER A 318 -15.41 13.30 11.38
CA SER A 318 -13.97 13.51 11.19
C SER A 318 -13.62 14.66 10.23
N ILE A 319 -14.45 14.90 9.21
CA ILE A 319 -14.27 16.02 8.27
C ILE A 319 -14.75 17.35 8.91
N GLY A 320 -15.80 17.29 9.74
CA GLY A 320 -16.33 18.46 10.44
C GLY A 320 -15.36 19.08 11.46
N SER A 321 -14.62 18.26 12.21
CA SER A 321 -13.70 18.76 13.25
C SER A 321 -12.47 19.47 12.69
N GLY A 322 -11.98 19.09 11.50
CA GLY A 322 -10.80 19.71 10.88
C GLY A 322 -11.02 21.17 10.43
N ILE A 323 -12.24 21.50 10.00
CA ILE A 323 -12.61 22.85 9.55
C ILE A 323 -12.80 23.80 10.75
N VAL A 324 -13.32 23.28 11.88
CA VAL A 324 -13.51 24.07 13.09
C VAL A 324 -12.17 24.47 13.72
N LEU A 325 -11.19 23.57 13.75
CA LEU A 325 -9.84 23.84 14.30
C LEU A 325 -9.04 24.84 13.46
N SER A 326 -9.16 24.80 12.14
CA SER A 326 -8.51 25.77 11.25
C SER A 326 -9.13 27.17 11.39
N LEU A 327 -10.44 27.27 11.62
CA LEU A 327 -11.09 28.54 11.96
C LEU A 327 -10.67 29.08 13.33
N VAL A 328 -10.54 28.22 14.35
CA VAL A 328 -10.06 28.61 15.69
C VAL A 328 -8.62 29.12 15.62
N THR A 329 -7.76 28.47 14.84
CA THR A 329 -6.36 28.89 14.65
C THR A 329 -6.26 30.26 13.98
N VAL A 330 -7.07 30.52 12.95
CA VAL A 330 -7.12 31.83 12.26
C VAL A 330 -7.67 32.93 13.17
N ILE A 331 -8.66 32.63 14.01
CA ILE A 331 -9.23 33.58 14.98
C ILE A 331 -8.19 33.94 16.05
N LEU A 332 -7.46 32.95 16.58
CA LEU A 332 -6.39 33.17 17.56
C LEU A 332 -5.25 34.02 16.97
N LEU A 333 -4.83 33.76 15.73
CA LEU A 333 -3.83 34.57 15.02
C LEU A 333 -4.30 36.02 14.82
N LYS A 334 -5.59 36.25 14.52
CA LYS A 334 -6.17 37.60 14.39
C LYS A 334 -6.23 38.36 15.72
N ILE A 335 -6.52 37.67 16.83
CA ILE A 335 -6.55 38.29 18.17
C ILE A 335 -5.13 38.69 18.61
N ILE A 336 -4.14 37.84 18.35
CA ILE A 336 -2.72 38.12 18.65
C ILE A 336 -2.23 39.33 17.84
N ASN A 337 -2.58 39.43 16.55
CA ASN A 337 -2.19 40.56 15.71
C ASN A 337 -2.89 41.88 16.06
N ARG A 338 -4.09 41.84 16.66
CA ARG A 338 -4.78 43.05 17.14
C ARG A 338 -4.21 43.59 18.46
N LYS A 339 -3.66 42.74 19.33
CA LYS A 339 -3.00 43.18 20.57
C LYS A 339 -1.57 43.71 20.37
N ARG A 340 -0.99 43.51 19.18
CA ARG A 340 0.35 44.00 18.79
C ARG A 340 0.33 45.34 18.05
N ARG A 341 -0.84 45.95 17.87
CA ARG A 341 -0.99 47.30 17.29
C ARG A 341 -1.38 48.32 18.36
#